data_AF-A0A349MG57-F1
#
_entry.id   AF-A0A349MG57-F1
#
_cell.length_a   1.000
_cell.length_b   1.000
_cell.length_c   1.000
_cell.angle_alpha   90.00
_cell.angle_beta   90.00
_cell.angle_gamma   90.00
#
_symmetry.space_group_name_H-M   'P 1'
#
loop_
_entity.id
_entity.type
_entity.pdbx_description
1 polymer ?
#
loop_
_entity_poly.entity_id
_entity_poly.type
_entity_poly.pdbx_seq_one_letter_code
_entity_poly.pdbx_strand_id
1 'polypeptide(L)'
;TLMGMAIDLEKRRPVLGNGQGGLSGPAIKPVALLQVWRIHQIAGPRGIPIVGQGGITTARDAMEFMVAGATAIGLGTALFRNPLGAREVLDGMVAWSHRLGVANFHEIRGTLNQP
;
A
#
# COMPACT_ATOMS: atom_id res chain seq x y z
N THR A 1 -7.80 5.99 3.54
CA THR A 1 -7.44 6.20 4.97
C THR A 1 -8.57 5.67 5.83
N LEU A 2 -8.33 5.41 7.11
CA LEU A 2 -9.38 5.04 8.07
C LEU A 2 -9.58 6.19 9.05
N MET A 3 -10.79 6.40 9.54
CA MET A 3 -11.01 7.44 10.55
C MET A 3 -10.41 7.01 11.89
N GLY A 4 -9.70 7.93 12.53
CA GLY A 4 -9.11 7.74 13.85
C GLY A 4 -8.94 9.07 14.58
N MET A 5 -8.38 9.01 15.78
CA MET A 5 -8.10 10.17 16.61
C MET A 5 -6.81 9.97 17.41
N ALA A 6 -6.23 11.09 17.85
CA ALA A 6 -5.18 11.11 18.86
C ALA A 6 -5.67 11.97 20.03
N ILE A 7 -5.37 11.55 21.25
CA ILE A 7 -5.85 12.20 22.49
C ILE A 7 -4.64 12.78 23.22
N ASP A 8 -4.71 14.07 23.55
CA ASP A 8 -3.85 14.69 24.57
C ASP A 8 -4.41 14.26 25.93
N LEU A 9 -3.68 13.37 26.62
CA LEU A 9 -4.13 12.75 27.87
C LEU A 9 -4.28 13.77 29.00
N GLU A 10 -3.34 14.71 29.11
CA GLU A 10 -3.34 15.73 30.16
C GLU A 10 -4.51 16.70 29.99
N LYS A 11 -4.77 17.13 28.75
CA LYS A 11 -5.87 18.04 28.44
C LYS A 11 -7.21 17.35 28.24
N ARG A 12 -7.23 16.01 28.11
CA ARG A 12 -8.40 15.19 27.77
C ARG A 12 -9.14 15.70 26.53
N ARG A 13 -8.40 16.09 25.50
CA ARG A 13 -8.93 16.68 24.25
C ARG A 13 -8.28 16.04 23.02
N PRO A 14 -8.95 16.08 21.85
CA PRO A 14 -8.32 15.65 20.61
C PRO A 14 -7.08 16.49 20.29
N VAL A 15 -6.03 15.83 19.79
CA VAL A 15 -4.81 16.49 19.29
C VAL A 15 -5.10 17.24 17.99
N LEU A 16 -5.99 16.71 17.16
CA LEU A 16 -6.33 17.26 15.85
C LEU A 16 -7.43 18.32 15.99
N GLY A 17 -7.27 19.47 15.31
CA GLY A 17 -8.20 20.60 15.39
C GLY A 17 -9.64 20.28 14.97
N ASN A 18 -9.85 19.29 14.10
CA ASN A 18 -11.20 18.84 13.71
C ASN A 18 -11.78 17.71 14.61
N GLY A 19 -11.03 17.27 15.64
CA GLY A 19 -11.41 16.16 16.52
C GLY A 19 -10.97 14.77 16.04
N GLN A 20 -10.77 14.58 14.74
CA GLN A 20 -10.42 13.30 14.12
C GLN A 20 -9.51 13.48 12.90
N GLY A 21 -9.11 12.39 12.27
CA GLY A 21 -8.28 12.45 11.07
C GLY A 21 -8.14 11.10 10.39
N GLY A 22 -7.51 11.13 9.22
CA GLY A 22 -7.20 9.92 8.47
C GLY A 22 -5.98 9.21 9.06
N LEU A 23 -6.19 8.04 9.65
CA LEU A 23 -5.14 7.05 9.89
C LEU A 23 -4.59 6.56 8.54
N SER A 24 -3.27 6.62 8.44
CA SER A 24 -2.47 6.21 7.27
C SER A 24 -1.22 5.46 7.75
N GLY A 25 -0.27 5.20 6.85
CA GLY A 25 0.95 4.47 7.17
C GLY A 25 0.71 2.96 7.37
N PRO A 26 1.72 2.23 7.87
CA PRO A 26 1.71 0.77 7.91
C PRO A 26 0.49 0.14 8.58
N ALA A 27 -0.10 0.85 9.57
CA ALA A 27 -1.27 0.40 10.30
C ALA A 27 -2.48 0.10 9.39
N ILE A 28 -2.62 0.78 8.25
CA ILE A 28 -3.75 0.55 7.33
C ILE A 28 -3.46 -0.48 6.23
N LYS A 29 -2.22 -1.01 6.15
CA LYS A 29 -1.80 -1.92 5.07
C LYS A 29 -2.74 -3.11 4.87
N PRO A 30 -3.14 -3.86 5.92
CA PRO A 30 -4.00 -5.03 5.74
C PRO A 30 -5.37 -4.67 5.13
N VAL A 31 -5.94 -3.53 5.53
CA VAL A 31 -7.22 -3.05 5.00
C VAL A 31 -7.07 -2.63 3.54
N ALA A 32 -5.99 -1.91 3.22
CA ALA A 32 -5.71 -1.47 1.85
C ALA A 32 -5.48 -2.64 0.89
N LEU A 33 -4.72 -3.67 1.29
CA LEU A 33 -4.53 -4.90 0.51
C LEU A 33 -5.85 -5.59 0.21
N LEU A 34 -6.70 -5.77 1.22
CA LEU A 34 -8.02 -6.38 1.04
C LEU A 34 -8.88 -5.59 0.04
N GLN A 35 -8.89 -4.27 0.11
CA GLN A 35 -9.66 -3.45 -0.83
C GLN A 35 -9.11 -3.53 -2.25
N VAL A 36 -7.79 -3.45 -2.43
CA VAL A 36 -7.16 -3.60 -3.75
C VAL A 36 -7.51 -4.94 -4.37
N TRP A 37 -7.43 -6.02 -3.59
CA TRP A 37 -7.82 -7.34 -4.07
C TRP A 37 -9.29 -7.42 -4.46
N ARG A 38 -10.21 -6.92 -3.63
CA ARG A 38 -11.66 -6.91 -3.93
C ARG A 38 -11.97 -6.11 -5.20
N ILE A 39 -11.35 -4.94 -5.35
CA ILE A 39 -11.50 -4.10 -6.54
C ILE A 39 -10.94 -4.84 -7.76
N HIS A 40 -9.79 -5.51 -7.63
CA HIS A 40 -9.20 -6.28 -8.71
C HIS A 40 -10.11 -7.40 -9.24
N GLN A 41 -10.87 -8.09 -8.38
CA GLN A 41 -11.84 -9.11 -8.83
C GLN A 41 -12.88 -8.56 -9.81
N ILE A 42 -13.18 -7.26 -9.73
CA ILE A 42 -14.16 -6.58 -10.58
C ILE A 42 -13.46 -5.86 -11.73
N ALA A 43 -12.43 -5.07 -11.45
CA ALA A 43 -11.74 -4.21 -12.42
C ALA A 43 -10.75 -4.97 -13.30
N GLY A 44 -10.07 -5.98 -12.75
CA GLY A 44 -9.03 -6.76 -13.42
C GLY A 44 -9.51 -7.44 -14.70
N PRO A 45 -10.60 -8.22 -14.68
CA PRO A 45 -11.17 -8.85 -15.88
C PRO A 45 -11.61 -7.85 -16.96
N ARG A 46 -11.84 -6.59 -16.59
CA ARG A 46 -12.22 -5.50 -17.50
C ARG A 46 -11.02 -4.70 -18.02
N GLY A 47 -9.80 -5.09 -17.64
CA GLY A 47 -8.57 -4.38 -18.02
C GLY A 47 -8.42 -3.00 -17.37
N ILE A 48 -9.18 -2.68 -16.32
CA ILE A 48 -9.13 -1.37 -15.65
C ILE A 48 -7.94 -1.37 -14.68
N PRO A 49 -6.95 -0.46 -14.84
CA PRO A 49 -5.76 -0.42 -14.00
C PRO A 49 -6.10 0.09 -12.58
N ILE A 50 -5.39 -0.44 -11.59
CA ILE A 50 -5.56 -0.05 -10.18
C ILE A 50 -4.26 0.56 -9.67
N VAL A 51 -4.34 1.75 -9.07
CA VAL A 51 -3.24 2.31 -8.28
C VAL A 51 -3.44 1.89 -6.82
N GLY A 52 -2.62 0.94 -6.37
CA GLY A 52 -2.65 0.42 -5.00
C GLY A 52 -1.84 1.28 -4.05
N GLN A 53 -2.45 1.76 -2.96
CA GLN A 53 -1.75 2.59 -1.98
C GLN A 53 -2.35 2.40 -0.58
N GLY A 54 -1.49 2.32 0.43
CA GLY A 54 -1.89 2.34 1.82
C GLY A 54 -0.91 1.58 2.70
N GLY A 55 -0.05 2.32 3.40
CA GLY A 55 0.88 1.72 4.35
C GLY A 55 2.06 0.95 3.76
N ILE A 56 2.36 1.16 2.47
CA ILE A 56 3.58 0.63 1.83
C ILE A 56 4.79 1.36 2.41
N THR A 57 5.74 0.59 2.94
CA THR A 57 7.02 1.11 3.46
C THR A 57 8.23 0.38 2.91
N THR A 58 8.03 -0.78 2.28
CA THR A 58 9.10 -1.64 1.79
C THR A 58 8.78 -2.18 0.40
N ALA A 59 9.80 -2.70 -0.28
CA ALA A 59 9.63 -3.44 -1.53
C ALA A 59 8.70 -4.66 -1.36
N ARG A 60 8.77 -5.37 -0.23
CA ARG A 60 7.85 -6.48 0.05
C ARG A 60 6.40 -6.01 0.05
N ASP A 61 6.10 -4.93 0.77
CA ASP A 61 4.75 -4.37 0.81
C ASP A 61 4.27 -4.04 -0.61
N ALA A 62 5.10 -3.37 -1.41
CA ALA A 62 4.78 -3.05 -2.80
C ALA A 62 4.43 -4.28 -3.64
N MET A 63 5.18 -5.37 -3.47
CA MET A 63 4.94 -6.63 -4.18
C MET A 63 3.66 -7.33 -3.70
N GLU A 64 3.32 -7.25 -2.41
CA GLU A 64 2.02 -7.71 -1.90
C GLU A 64 0.86 -6.97 -2.60
N PHE A 65 0.99 -5.67 -2.84
CA PHE A 65 -0.03 -4.90 -3.59
C PHE A 65 -0.12 -5.31 -5.06
N MET A 66 1.02 -5.59 -5.72
CA MET A 66 1.01 -6.13 -7.09
C MET A 66 0.29 -7.48 -7.15
N VAL A 67 0.64 -8.41 -6.25
CA VAL A 67 -0.01 -9.72 -6.14
C VAL A 67 -1.51 -9.60 -5.84
N ALA A 68 -1.91 -8.62 -5.01
CA ALA A 68 -3.31 -8.32 -4.76
C ALA A 68 -4.06 -7.77 -6.00
N GLY A 69 -3.35 -7.25 -7.01
CA GLY A 69 -3.94 -6.79 -8.27
C GLY A 69 -3.66 -5.33 -8.64
N ALA A 70 -2.79 -4.63 -7.90
CA ALA A 70 -2.36 -3.29 -8.28
C ALA A 70 -1.56 -3.32 -9.59
N THR A 71 -1.79 -2.33 -10.44
CA THR A 71 -0.99 -2.08 -11.67
C THR A 71 0.14 -1.09 -11.41
N ALA A 72 -0.09 -0.14 -10.51
CA ALA A 72 0.93 0.77 -9.99
C ALA A 72 0.77 0.91 -8.48
N ILE A 73 1.83 1.34 -7.80
CA ILE A 73 1.85 1.52 -6.35
C ILE A 73 2.05 2.99 -5.99
N GLY A 74 1.41 3.43 -4.90
CA GLY A 74 1.57 4.78 -4.36
C GLY A 74 2.20 4.76 -2.96
N LEU A 75 3.09 5.72 -2.71
CA LEU A 75 3.71 5.96 -1.40
C LEU A 75 3.24 7.30 -0.85
N GLY A 76 2.85 7.31 0.43
CA GLY A 76 2.39 8.50 1.15
C GLY A 76 3.17 8.70 2.44
N THR A 77 2.64 8.20 3.56
CA THR A 77 3.22 8.34 4.91
C THR A 77 4.71 7.96 5.02
N ALA A 78 5.18 7.01 4.21
CA ALA A 78 6.59 6.62 4.18
C ALA A 78 7.51 7.78 3.75
N LEU A 79 7.06 8.60 2.79
CA LEU A 79 7.82 9.70 2.22
C LEU A 79 8.03 10.86 3.21
N PHE A 80 7.12 11.02 4.18
CA PHE A 80 7.30 11.99 5.27
C PHE A 80 8.42 11.58 6.25
N ARG A 81 8.81 10.31 6.30
CA ARG A 81 9.92 9.82 7.14
C ARG A 81 11.21 9.68 6.36
N ASN A 82 11.13 9.19 5.13
CA ASN A 82 12.26 9.01 4.25
C ASN A 82 11.90 9.53 2.84
N PRO A 83 12.38 10.72 2.45
CA PRO A 83 12.16 11.27 1.10
C PRO A 83 12.69 10.37 -0.03
N LEU A 84 13.72 9.56 0.24
CA LEU A 84 14.29 8.61 -0.72
C LEU A 84 13.56 7.25 -0.72
N GLY A 85 12.55 7.07 0.14
CA GLY A 85 11.87 5.78 0.31
C GLY A 85 11.25 5.25 -0.98
N ALA A 86 10.82 6.11 -1.90
CA ALA A 86 10.35 5.68 -3.22
C ALA A 86 11.43 4.96 -4.04
N ARG A 87 12.67 5.48 -3.99
CA ARG A 87 13.79 4.88 -4.70
C ARG A 87 14.18 3.54 -4.07
N GLU A 88 14.25 3.48 -2.75
CA GLU A 88 14.58 2.25 -2.02
C GLU A 88 13.57 1.13 -2.26
N VAL A 89 12.27 1.47 -2.27
CA VAL A 89 11.20 0.52 -2.59
C VAL A 89 11.36 0.00 -4.02
N LEU A 90 11.61 0.88 -4.99
CA LEU A 90 11.83 0.48 -6.39
C LEU A 90 13.05 -0.44 -6.53
N ASP A 91 14.19 -0.05 -5.96
CA ASP A 91 15.42 -0.83 -6.04
C ASP A 91 15.24 -2.22 -5.40
N GLY A 92 14.53 -2.30 -4.27
CA GLY A 92 14.19 -3.57 -3.65
C GLY A 92 13.23 -4.43 -4.48
N MET A 93 12.28 -3.82 -5.21
CA MET A 93 11.40 -4.55 -6.13
C MET A 93 12.19 -5.14 -7.31
N VAL A 94 13.11 -4.36 -7.88
CA VAL A 94 14.00 -4.81 -8.97
C VAL A 94 14.92 -5.93 -8.49
N ALA A 95 15.53 -5.79 -7.31
CA ALA A 95 16.35 -6.86 -6.73
C ALA A 95 15.54 -8.15 -6.49
N TRP A 96 14.28 -8.02 -6.04
CA TRP A 96 13.39 -9.16 -5.87
C TRP A 96 13.06 -9.84 -7.21
N SER A 97 12.81 -9.06 -8.27
CA SER A 97 12.45 -9.61 -9.59
C SER A 97 13.60 -10.41 -10.19
N HIS A 98 14.84 -9.90 -10.09
CA HIS A 98 16.03 -10.65 -10.49
C HIS A 98 16.20 -11.96 -9.72
N ARG A 99 15.97 -11.95 -8.41
CA ARG A 99 16.11 -13.14 -7.56
C ARG A 99 15.13 -14.26 -7.91
N LEU A 100 13.93 -13.92 -8.41
CA LEU A 100 12.88 -14.89 -8.75
C LEU A 100 12.68 -15.09 -10.26
N GLY A 101 13.51 -14.45 -11.10
CA GLY A 101 13.41 -14.57 -12.55
C GLY A 101 12.14 -13.95 -13.14
N VAL A 102 11.53 -12.98 -12.47
CA VAL A 102 10.36 -12.25 -12.96
C VAL A 102 10.84 -11.14 -13.89
N ALA A 103 10.52 -11.23 -15.18
CA ALA A 103 10.96 -10.26 -16.18
C ALA A 103 10.09 -9.00 -16.16
N ASN A 104 8.81 -9.15 -15.80
CA ASN A 104 7.85 -8.06 -15.76
C ASN A 104 6.93 -8.17 -14.53
N PHE A 105 6.74 -7.07 -13.79
CA PHE A 105 5.82 -7.02 -12.65
C PHE A 105 4.35 -7.32 -13.02
N HIS A 106 3.97 -7.22 -14.30
CA HIS A 106 2.66 -7.67 -14.78
C HIS A 106 2.44 -9.17 -14.59
N GLU A 107 3.49 -9.99 -14.56
CA GLU A 107 3.40 -11.45 -14.40
C GLU A 107 2.86 -11.86 -13.04
N ILE A 108 3.11 -11.05 -12.01
CA ILE A 108 2.65 -11.30 -10.64
C ILE A 108 1.38 -10.53 -10.30
N ARG A 109 0.90 -9.67 -11.21
CA ARG A 109 -0.26 -8.82 -10.93
C ARG A 109 -1.51 -9.68 -10.79
N GLY A 110 -2.17 -9.62 -9.63
CA GLY A 110 -3.44 -10.31 -9.41
C GLY A 110 -3.34 -11.83 -9.30
N THR A 111 -2.14 -12.37 -9.04
CA THR A 111 -1.90 -13.82 -8.95
C THR A 111 -2.12 -14.38 -7.54
N LEU A 112 -2.86 -13.67 -6.68
CA LEU A 112 -3.15 -14.14 -5.32
C LEU A 112 -4.05 -15.39 -5.36
N ASN A 113 -3.52 -16.52 -4.92
CA ASN A 113 -4.31 -17.74 -4.73
C ASN A 113 -5.22 -17.60 -3.51
N GLN A 114 -6.52 -17.87 -3.69
CA GLN A 114 -7.45 -18.03 -2.58
C GLN A 114 -7.32 -19.46 -2.03
N PRO A 115 -7.47 -19.64 -0.71
CA PRO A 115 -7.63 -20.96 -0.12
C PRO A 115 -8.91 -21.66 -0.61
#